data_AF-A0A2K1J418-F1
#
_entry.id   AF-A0A2K1J418-F1
#
_cell.length_a   1.000
_cell.length_b   1.000
_cell.length_c   1.000
_cell.angle_alpha   90.00
_cell.angle_beta   90.00
_cell.angle_gamma   90.00
#
_symmetry.space_group_name_H-M   'P 1'
#
loop_
_entity.id
_entity.type
_entity.pdbx_description
1 polymer ?
#
loop_
_entity_poly.entity_id
_entity_poly.type
_entity_poly.pdbx_seq_one_letter_code
_entity_poly.pdbx_strand_id
1 'polypeptide(L)'
;MNLIAFVKTVDQVLAFMETAWRRYARMMGTRSLNVAYILVFVVLCSWLLLASLIQTPRIRVQQCRLLQSLNDKRTSSYSNDERLKLYENMTGELDKQGPLFLGDGKTSQSLKLSDLFSVINGKIVPVHKVANPPVRAVVLYLDPDAAHEIKQTIESILSRHFPKTGLWFQDPDLYHFSMHHASHHQNPVPATLEEINSEAAAVRQVAEKSLILEIELERVVLTPSGVLVGCWQVSKGTDPAVIREELRNALPRSPAKQLYNPVIFYTSFARILSAPLTARKDYSADAVLEILKGLVSQLNQNLCSKAAVKELWYVEELDLLALALKGRTRIRRFQLQSDPKG
;
A
#
# COMPACT_ATOMS: atom_id res chain seq x y z
N MET A 1 23.54 8.83 0.04
CA MET A 1 24.94 9.23 0.27
C MET A 1 25.70 7.96 0.60
N ASN A 2 26.71 7.58 -0.17
CA ASN A 2 27.44 6.33 0.09
C ASN A 2 28.22 6.46 1.42
N LEU A 3 28.39 5.39 2.19
CA LEU A 3 29.02 5.43 3.53
C LEU A 3 30.38 6.15 3.52
N ILE A 4 31.14 5.99 2.44
CA ILE A 4 32.43 6.66 2.19
C ILE A 4 32.30 8.18 2.08
N ALA A 5 31.22 8.67 1.46
CA ALA A 5 30.97 10.11 1.34
C ALA A 5 30.58 10.72 2.70
N PHE A 6 29.85 9.97 3.54
CA PHE A 6 29.51 10.39 4.90
C PHE A 6 30.76 10.49 5.79
N VAL A 7 31.64 9.49 5.76
CA VAL A 7 32.92 9.52 6.51
C VAL A 7 33.77 10.71 6.09
N LYS A 8 33.89 10.98 4.78
CA LYS A 8 34.63 12.16 4.28
C LYS A 8 34.05 13.49 4.74
N THR A 9 32.72 13.61 4.83
CA THR A 9 32.08 14.82 5.35
C THR A 9 32.34 14.99 6.85
N VAL A 10 32.36 13.91 7.62
CA VAL A 10 32.70 13.94 9.06
C VAL A 10 34.15 14.37 9.26
N ASP A 11 35.09 13.83 8.50
CA ASP A 11 36.52 14.22 8.60
C ASP A 11 36.74 15.71 8.24
N GLN A 12 36.03 16.21 7.23
CA GLN A 12 36.10 17.62 6.85
C GLN A 12 35.51 18.56 7.91
N VAL A 13 34.41 18.15 8.55
CA VAL A 13 33.80 18.91 9.65
C VAL A 13 34.74 18.90 10.87
N LEU A 14 35.33 17.76 11.22
CA LEU A 14 36.30 17.66 12.32
C LEU A 14 37.54 18.53 12.08
N ALA A 15 38.08 18.53 10.85
CA ALA A 15 39.22 19.38 10.49
C ALA A 15 38.89 20.89 10.53
N PHE A 16 37.71 21.28 10.04
CA PHE A 16 37.24 22.67 10.14
C PHE A 16 37.05 23.10 11.59
N MET A 17 36.47 22.23 12.41
CA MET A 17 36.29 22.43 13.84
C MET A 17 37.60 22.58 14.59
N GLU A 18 38.60 21.76 14.29
CA GLU A 18 39.93 21.86 14.88
C GLU A 18 40.62 23.19 14.52
N THR A 19 40.42 23.65 13.28
CA THR A 19 41.00 24.91 12.80
C THR A 19 40.32 26.12 13.44
N ALA A 20 38.99 26.11 13.54
CA ALA A 20 38.21 27.14 14.23
C ALA A 20 38.56 27.18 15.74
N TRP A 21 38.73 26.00 16.35
CA TRP A 21 39.15 25.84 17.74
C TRP A 21 40.53 26.45 18.04
N ARG A 22 41.54 26.17 17.21
CA ARG A 22 42.89 26.74 17.35
C ARG A 22 42.92 28.27 17.22
N ARG A 23 41.91 28.87 16.58
CA ARG A 23 41.73 30.34 16.53
C ARG A 23 41.01 30.87 17.76
N TYR A 24 39.96 30.18 18.22
CA TYR A 24 39.15 30.61 19.36
C TYR A 24 39.86 30.45 20.72
N ALA A 25 40.64 29.37 20.88
CA ALA A 25 41.42 29.08 22.09
C ALA A 25 42.52 30.09 22.39
N ARG A 26 42.95 30.87 21.39
CA ARG A 26 43.90 31.97 21.56
C ARG A 26 43.28 33.26 22.12
N MET A 27 41.95 33.36 22.15
CA MET A 27 41.25 34.61 22.51
C MET A 27 40.54 34.58 23.88
N MET A 28 40.35 33.42 24.52
CA MET A 28 39.48 33.30 25.71
C MET A 28 40.13 32.45 26.81
N GLY A 29 39.88 32.80 28.08
CA GLY A 29 40.38 32.08 29.25
C GLY A 29 39.76 30.68 29.43
N THR A 30 40.50 29.78 30.09
CA THR A 30 40.27 28.33 30.17
C THR A 30 38.88 27.87 30.64
N ARG A 31 38.17 28.67 31.45
CA ARG A 31 36.82 28.32 31.95
C ARG A 31 35.71 28.48 30.90
N SER A 32 35.79 29.50 30.05
CA SER A 32 34.83 29.71 28.94
C SER A 32 35.00 28.70 27.80
N LEU A 33 36.19 28.10 27.66
CA LEU A 33 36.50 27.07 26.67
C LEU A 33 35.76 25.75 26.91
N ASN A 34 35.62 25.32 28.17
CA ASN A 34 34.96 24.06 28.51
C ASN A 34 33.45 24.09 28.22
N VAL A 35 32.79 25.22 28.47
CA VAL A 35 31.35 25.40 28.21
C VAL A 35 31.05 25.39 26.71
N ALA A 36 31.88 26.08 25.91
CA ALA A 36 31.75 26.08 24.46
C ALA A 36 31.98 24.67 23.86
N TYR A 37 32.96 23.92 24.37
CA TYR A 37 33.22 22.55 23.92
C TYR A 37 32.04 21.62 24.20
N ILE A 38 31.47 21.68 25.41
CA ILE A 38 30.30 20.88 25.78
C ILE A 38 29.10 21.23 24.90
N LEU A 39 28.82 22.51 24.67
CA LEU A 39 27.71 22.95 23.82
C LEU A 39 27.85 22.43 22.39
N VAL A 40 29.03 22.55 21.79
CA VAL A 40 29.24 22.09 20.42
C VAL A 40 29.21 20.57 20.32
N PHE A 41 29.77 19.85 21.30
CA PHE A 41 29.67 18.39 21.36
C PHE A 41 28.23 17.92 21.49
N VAL A 42 27.42 18.56 22.35
CA VAL A 42 25.99 18.25 22.52
C VAL A 42 25.21 18.53 21.23
N VAL A 43 25.48 19.64 20.54
CA VAL A 43 24.84 19.94 19.24
C VAL A 43 25.23 18.92 18.18
N LEU A 44 26.50 18.51 18.12
CA LEU A 44 26.98 17.52 17.15
C LEU A 44 26.37 16.13 17.43
N CYS A 45 26.35 15.68 18.69
CA CYS A 45 25.72 14.43 19.10
C CYS A 45 24.21 14.44 18.82
N SER A 46 23.53 15.56 19.10
CA SER A 46 22.10 15.71 18.81
C SER A 46 21.84 15.66 17.30
N TRP A 47 22.69 16.30 16.49
CA TRP A 47 22.60 16.26 15.03
C TRP A 47 22.87 14.87 14.46
N LEU A 48 23.87 14.15 14.99
CA LEU A 48 24.17 12.76 14.59
C LEU A 48 23.04 11.80 14.99
N LEU A 49 22.45 11.97 16.18
CA LEU A 49 21.28 11.21 16.61
C LEU A 49 20.09 11.49 15.68
N LEU A 50 19.79 12.75 15.38
CA LEU A 50 18.74 13.12 14.43
C LEU A 50 18.99 12.55 13.02
N ALA A 51 20.24 12.64 12.54
CA ALA A 51 20.62 12.10 11.24
C ALA A 51 20.49 10.57 11.21
N SER A 52 20.83 9.86 12.30
CA SER A 52 20.64 8.41 12.41
C SER A 52 19.16 8.01 12.43
N LEU A 53 18.30 8.79 13.09
CA LEU A 53 16.85 8.59 13.11
C LEU A 53 16.21 8.79 11.72
N ILE A 54 16.77 9.68 10.90
CA ILE A 54 16.30 9.92 9.52
C ILE A 54 16.87 8.88 8.54
N GLN A 55 18.11 8.40 8.75
CA GLN A 55 18.76 7.43 7.87
C GLN A 55 18.28 5.99 8.10
N THR A 56 17.94 5.62 9.33
CA THR A 56 17.49 4.26 9.70
C THR A 56 16.32 3.73 8.87
N PRO A 57 15.20 4.45 8.64
CA PRO A 57 14.12 3.94 7.80
C PRO A 57 14.53 3.80 6.33
N ARG A 58 15.31 4.74 5.78
CA ARG A 58 15.82 4.65 4.40
C ARG A 58 16.78 3.48 4.21
N ILE A 59 17.68 3.24 5.16
CA ILE A 59 18.62 2.10 5.13
C ILE A 59 17.83 0.79 5.24
N ARG A 60 16.82 0.71 6.11
CA ARG A 60 15.95 -0.47 6.26
C ARG A 60 15.24 -0.82 4.94
N VAL A 61 14.69 0.17 4.23
CA VAL A 61 14.05 -0.06 2.92
C VAL A 61 15.06 -0.46 1.85
N GLN A 62 16.24 0.18 1.80
CA GLN A 62 17.29 -0.19 0.84
C GLN A 62 17.81 -1.62 1.06
N GLN A 63 18.03 -2.01 2.33
CA GLN A 63 18.41 -3.38 2.69
C GLN A 63 17.29 -4.36 2.34
N CYS A 64 16.04 -4.01 2.63
CA CYS A 64 14.88 -4.83 2.31
C CYS A 64 14.74 -5.05 0.80
N ARG A 65 14.87 -4.01 -0.03
CA ARG A 65 14.87 -4.13 -1.51
C ARG A 65 16.04 -4.94 -2.06
N LEU A 66 17.22 -4.78 -1.48
CA LEU A 66 18.39 -5.59 -1.86
C LEU A 66 18.14 -7.07 -1.55
N LEU A 67 17.57 -7.36 -0.38
CA LEU A 67 17.20 -8.72 0.01
C LEU A 67 16.09 -9.29 -0.89
N GLN A 68 15.06 -8.49 -1.23
CA GLN A 68 14.02 -8.87 -2.20
C GLN A 68 14.65 -9.23 -3.56
N SER A 69 15.47 -8.36 -4.13
CA SER A 69 16.14 -8.61 -5.41
C SER A 69 17.02 -9.87 -5.41
N LEU A 70 17.68 -10.16 -4.29
CA LEU A 70 18.49 -11.38 -4.12
C LEU A 70 17.63 -12.64 -3.95
N ASN A 71 16.42 -12.50 -3.41
CA ASN A 71 15.46 -13.60 -3.21
C ASN A 71 14.69 -13.89 -4.50
N ASP A 72 14.25 -12.85 -5.23
CA ASP A 72 13.60 -12.97 -6.54
C ASP A 72 14.44 -13.78 -7.52
N LYS A 73 15.77 -13.58 -7.53
CA LYS A 73 16.70 -14.37 -8.36
C LYS A 73 16.80 -15.85 -7.97
N ARG A 74 16.37 -16.23 -6.76
CA ARG A 74 16.43 -17.59 -6.25
C ARG A 74 15.09 -18.32 -6.26
N THR A 75 13.96 -17.61 -6.23
CA THR A 75 12.62 -18.20 -6.01
C THR A 75 11.54 -17.73 -6.99
N SER A 76 11.89 -17.16 -8.15
CA SER A 76 10.86 -16.63 -9.06
C SER A 76 9.92 -17.74 -9.58
N SER A 77 8.67 -17.70 -9.11
CA SER A 77 7.56 -18.45 -9.69
C SER A 77 7.14 -17.79 -11.00
N TYR A 78 6.69 -18.57 -11.99
CA TYR A 78 6.12 -18.06 -13.25
C TYR A 78 5.06 -16.97 -13.01
N SER A 79 4.21 -17.16 -12.01
CA SER A 79 3.18 -16.18 -11.63
C SER A 79 3.75 -14.89 -11.05
N ASN A 80 4.91 -14.92 -10.37
CA ASN A 80 5.59 -13.70 -9.90
C ASN A 80 6.12 -12.88 -11.09
N ASP A 81 6.67 -13.53 -12.11
CA ASP A 81 7.19 -12.87 -13.32
C ASP A 81 6.07 -12.23 -14.15
N GLU A 82 4.92 -12.92 -14.29
CA GLU A 82 3.75 -12.35 -14.95
C GLU A 82 3.15 -11.18 -14.15
N ARG A 83 3.08 -11.30 -12.81
CA ARG A 83 2.67 -10.20 -11.94
C ARG A 83 3.59 -8.99 -12.07
N LEU A 84 4.90 -9.20 -12.14
CA LEU A 84 5.87 -8.12 -12.28
C LEU A 84 5.62 -7.33 -13.57
N LYS A 85 5.46 -8.02 -14.71
CA LYS A 85 5.11 -7.39 -16.00
C LYS A 85 3.79 -6.61 -15.92
N LEU A 86 2.79 -7.17 -15.22
CA LEU A 86 1.52 -6.49 -15.00
C LEU A 86 1.70 -5.21 -14.18
N TYR A 87 2.50 -5.24 -13.10
CA TYR A 87 2.75 -4.08 -12.25
C TYR A 87 3.58 -2.99 -12.96
N GLU A 88 4.50 -3.37 -13.83
CA GLU A 88 5.21 -2.44 -14.72
C GLU A 88 4.25 -1.73 -15.66
N ASN A 89 3.33 -2.48 -16.28
CA ASN A 89 2.28 -1.90 -17.12
C ASN A 89 1.39 -0.93 -16.33
N MET A 90 0.94 -1.32 -15.13
CA MET A 90 0.13 -0.46 -14.25
C MET A 90 0.87 0.82 -13.85
N THR A 91 2.18 0.74 -13.62
CA THR A 91 3.01 1.91 -13.29
C THR A 91 2.96 2.95 -14.42
N GLY A 92 3.03 2.49 -15.67
CA GLY A 92 2.99 3.37 -16.85
C GLY A 92 1.59 3.85 -17.25
N GLU A 93 0.51 3.33 -16.66
CA GLU A 93 -0.86 3.76 -17.01
C GLU A 93 -1.11 5.22 -16.63
N LEU A 94 -0.58 5.67 -15.50
CA LEU A 94 -0.71 7.06 -15.07
C LEU A 94 0.00 8.02 -16.03
N ASP A 95 1.17 7.64 -16.55
CA ASP A 95 1.88 8.42 -17.57
C ASP A 95 1.11 8.46 -18.91
N LYS A 96 0.49 7.33 -19.29
CA LYS A 96 -0.24 7.21 -20.57
C LYS A 96 -1.60 7.91 -20.57
N GLN A 97 -2.34 7.82 -19.47
CA GLN A 97 -3.73 8.28 -19.39
C GLN A 97 -3.88 9.57 -18.58
N GLY A 98 -2.88 9.95 -17.79
CA GLY A 98 -2.96 11.03 -16.83
C GLY A 98 -3.87 10.70 -15.63
N PRO A 99 -4.02 11.66 -14.69
CA PRO A 99 -4.86 11.51 -13.52
C PRO A 99 -6.35 11.72 -13.86
N LEU A 100 -6.98 10.76 -14.53
CA LEU A 100 -8.39 10.83 -14.95
C LEU A 100 -9.38 11.12 -13.81
N PHE A 101 -9.03 10.76 -12.58
CA PHE A 101 -9.81 11.07 -11.38
C PHE A 101 -9.95 12.57 -11.09
N LEU A 102 -9.06 13.42 -11.63
CA LEU A 102 -9.13 14.88 -11.50
C LEU A 102 -10.05 15.55 -12.53
N GLY A 103 -10.35 14.86 -13.63
CA GLY A 103 -11.29 15.32 -14.65
C GLY A 103 -12.73 14.99 -14.24
N ASP A 104 -13.37 14.06 -14.95
CA ASP A 104 -14.77 13.69 -14.73
C ASP A 104 -15.01 12.84 -13.46
N GLY A 105 -13.98 12.59 -12.64
CA GLY A 105 -14.05 11.72 -11.47
C GLY A 105 -14.34 10.25 -11.82
N LYS A 106 -13.87 9.76 -12.98
CA LYS A 106 -14.07 8.37 -13.41
C LYS A 106 -13.40 7.38 -12.46
N THR A 107 -14.10 6.30 -12.12
CA THR A 107 -13.54 5.19 -11.32
C THR A 107 -13.55 3.87 -12.11
N SER A 108 -12.88 2.84 -11.57
CA SER A 108 -12.62 1.56 -12.24
C SER A 108 -13.83 0.62 -12.37
N GLN A 109 -15.05 1.06 -12.04
CA GLN A 109 -16.25 0.21 -12.05
C GLN A 109 -17.52 0.94 -12.55
N SER A 110 -17.37 1.90 -13.45
CA SER A 110 -18.49 2.71 -14.00
C SER A 110 -19.20 3.61 -12.97
N LEU A 111 -18.62 3.79 -11.78
CA LEU A 111 -19.08 4.74 -10.76
C LEU A 111 -18.28 6.04 -10.86
N LYS A 112 -18.90 7.19 -10.54
CA LYS A 112 -18.16 8.46 -10.39
C LYS A 112 -17.68 8.61 -8.94
N LEU A 113 -16.65 9.43 -8.70
CA LEU A 113 -16.23 9.76 -7.33
C LEU A 113 -17.38 10.31 -6.48
N SER A 114 -18.28 11.09 -7.08
CA SER A 114 -19.50 11.61 -6.44
C SER A 114 -20.51 10.53 -6.05
N ASP A 115 -20.45 9.34 -6.67
CA ASP A 115 -21.27 8.20 -6.28
C ASP A 115 -20.74 7.49 -5.04
N LEU A 116 -19.45 7.68 -4.74
CA LEU A 116 -18.73 6.98 -3.68
C LEU A 116 -18.50 7.85 -2.44
N PHE A 117 -18.39 9.17 -2.60
CA PHE A 117 -18.01 10.09 -1.53
C PHE A 117 -18.86 11.35 -1.51
N SER A 118 -19.12 11.83 -0.30
CA SER A 118 -19.71 13.14 -0.01
C SER A 118 -18.81 13.92 0.94
N VAL A 119 -18.99 15.24 1.01
CA VAL A 119 -18.28 16.09 1.98
C VAL A 119 -19.30 16.65 2.97
N ILE A 120 -19.18 16.25 4.23
CA ILE A 120 -20.05 16.71 5.32
C ILE A 120 -19.16 17.38 6.36
N ASN A 121 -19.42 18.65 6.68
CA ASN A 121 -18.65 19.44 7.64
C ASN A 121 -17.13 19.42 7.37
N GLY A 122 -16.73 19.51 6.10
CA GLY A 122 -15.33 19.51 5.68
C GLY A 122 -14.60 18.15 5.85
N LYS A 123 -15.35 17.06 6.04
CA LYS A 123 -14.83 15.69 6.10
C LYS A 123 -15.41 14.86 4.95
N ILE A 124 -14.56 14.01 4.35
CA ILE A 124 -15.03 13.02 3.38
C ILE A 124 -15.78 11.93 4.13
N VAL A 125 -16.97 11.59 3.64
CA VAL A 125 -17.79 10.50 4.14
C VAL A 125 -18.17 9.60 2.96
N PRO A 126 -17.96 8.28 3.05
CA PRO A 126 -18.39 7.35 2.00
C PRO A 126 -19.91 7.35 1.87
N VAL A 127 -20.41 7.23 0.65
CA VAL A 127 -21.84 7.09 0.35
C VAL A 127 -22.17 5.61 0.28
N HIS A 128 -22.81 5.07 1.32
CA HIS A 128 -23.24 3.68 1.36
C HIS A 128 -24.55 3.50 0.59
N LYS A 129 -24.49 2.86 -0.57
CA LYS A 129 -25.65 2.47 -1.38
C LYS A 129 -25.92 0.98 -1.16
N VAL A 130 -27.16 0.60 -0.86
CA VAL A 130 -27.53 -0.80 -0.64
C VAL A 130 -27.25 -1.63 -1.89
N ALA A 131 -26.59 -2.76 -1.73
CA ALA A 131 -26.44 -3.77 -2.77
C ALA A 131 -27.62 -4.77 -2.67
N ASN A 132 -28.47 -4.80 -3.69
CA ASN A 132 -29.60 -5.71 -3.76
C ASN A 132 -29.67 -6.41 -5.14
N PRO A 133 -29.34 -7.71 -5.25
CA PRO A 133 -28.88 -8.59 -4.17
C PRO A 133 -27.49 -8.19 -3.63
N PRO A 134 -27.12 -8.62 -2.41
CA PRO A 134 -25.78 -8.42 -1.88
C PRO A 134 -24.69 -8.95 -2.80
N VAL A 135 -23.59 -8.22 -2.90
CA VAL A 135 -22.38 -8.69 -3.61
C VAL A 135 -21.70 -9.74 -2.73
N ARG A 136 -21.28 -10.85 -3.33
CA ARG A 136 -20.63 -11.95 -2.60
C ARG A 136 -19.24 -12.17 -3.16
N ALA A 137 -18.24 -11.91 -2.34
CA ALA A 137 -16.85 -11.92 -2.72
C ALA A 137 -16.02 -12.80 -1.79
N VAL A 138 -14.97 -13.38 -2.34
CA VAL A 138 -13.94 -14.11 -1.62
C VAL A 138 -12.68 -13.27 -1.67
N VAL A 139 -12.09 -13.04 -0.50
CA VAL A 139 -10.90 -12.18 -0.37
C VAL A 139 -9.89 -12.83 0.56
N LEU A 140 -8.60 -12.62 0.29
CA LEU A 140 -7.55 -12.90 1.28
C LEU A 140 -7.41 -11.69 2.20
N TYR A 141 -7.29 -11.92 3.50
CA TYR A 141 -7.15 -10.85 4.49
C TYR A 141 -5.68 -10.51 4.75
N LEU A 142 -5.34 -9.22 4.70
CA LEU A 142 -4.00 -8.77 5.07
C LEU A 142 -3.90 -8.61 6.58
N ASP A 143 -2.85 -9.18 7.17
CA ASP A 143 -2.57 -9.08 8.60
C ASP A 143 -2.56 -7.61 9.10
N PRO A 144 -3.20 -7.32 10.26
CA PRO A 144 -3.32 -5.97 10.78
C PRO A 144 -1.98 -5.26 11.02
N ASP A 145 -0.93 -5.95 11.47
CA ASP A 145 0.32 -5.29 11.87
C ASP A 145 0.97 -4.64 10.65
N ALA A 146 1.07 -5.38 9.56
CA ALA A 146 1.57 -4.87 8.28
C ALA A 146 0.64 -3.79 7.70
N ALA A 147 -0.68 -3.99 7.78
CA ALA A 147 -1.66 -3.02 7.27
C ALA A 147 -1.56 -1.65 7.97
N HIS A 148 -1.38 -1.64 9.29
CA HIS A 148 -1.23 -0.41 10.06
C HIS A 148 0.09 0.31 9.79
N GLU A 149 1.23 -0.40 9.69
CA GLU A 149 2.53 0.20 9.33
C GLU A 149 2.46 0.88 7.95
N ILE A 150 1.83 0.19 6.98
CA ILE A 150 1.62 0.72 5.63
C ILE A 150 0.77 1.99 5.68
N LYS A 151 -0.39 1.94 6.37
CA LYS A 151 -1.28 3.09 6.48
C LYS A 151 -0.58 4.29 7.11
N GLN A 152 0.12 4.10 8.22
CA GLN A 152 0.84 5.17 8.91
C GLN A 152 1.86 5.84 7.99
N THR A 153 2.62 5.04 7.24
CA THR A 153 3.61 5.55 6.29
C THR A 153 2.95 6.36 5.17
N ILE A 154 1.88 5.82 4.57
CA ILE A 154 1.12 6.49 3.51
C ILE A 154 0.51 7.81 4.01
N GLU A 155 -0.15 7.79 5.17
CA GLU A 155 -0.73 8.99 5.79
C GLU A 155 0.34 10.04 6.06
N SER A 156 1.50 9.64 6.58
CA SER A 156 2.60 10.56 6.88
C SER A 156 3.14 11.25 5.63
N ILE A 157 3.17 10.57 4.49
CA ILE A 157 3.67 11.13 3.23
C ILE A 157 2.58 11.96 2.57
N LEU A 158 1.39 11.41 2.34
CA LEU A 158 0.37 12.07 1.53
C LEU A 158 -0.34 13.23 2.23
N SER A 159 -0.59 13.16 3.54
CA SER A 159 -1.46 14.14 4.22
C SER A 159 -0.96 15.59 4.15
N ARG A 160 0.34 15.80 3.92
CA ARG A 160 0.94 17.14 3.78
C ARG A 160 0.71 17.75 2.40
N HIS A 161 0.36 16.95 1.40
CA HIS A 161 0.26 17.37 0.01
C HIS A 161 -1.16 17.56 -0.47
N PHE A 162 -2.18 17.17 0.29
CA PHE A 162 -3.57 17.23 -0.13
C PHE A 162 -4.43 17.97 0.90
N PRO A 163 -5.53 18.61 0.47
CA PRO A 163 -6.52 19.11 1.42
C PRO A 163 -7.10 17.96 2.23
N LYS A 164 -7.66 18.26 3.41
CA LYS A 164 -8.33 17.25 4.26
C LYS A 164 -9.45 16.49 3.53
N THR A 165 -10.04 17.12 2.51
CA THR A 165 -11.08 16.54 1.65
C THR A 165 -10.54 15.94 0.35
N GLY A 166 -9.22 15.79 0.21
CA GLY A 166 -8.56 15.29 -0.99
C GLY A 166 -8.10 13.83 -0.92
N LEU A 167 -8.21 13.19 0.25
CA LEU A 167 -7.73 11.83 0.48
C LEU A 167 -8.74 11.01 1.26
N TRP A 168 -9.06 9.83 0.73
CA TRP A 168 -9.73 8.77 1.47
C TRP A 168 -8.72 7.67 1.77
N PHE A 169 -8.48 7.38 3.05
CA PHE A 169 -7.70 6.22 3.46
C PHE A 169 -8.65 5.06 3.73
N GLN A 170 -8.38 3.90 3.14
CA GLN A 170 -9.13 2.70 3.46
C GLN A 170 -8.80 2.26 4.89
N ASP A 171 -9.78 1.63 5.55
CA ASP A 171 -9.60 1.09 6.90
C ASP A 171 -8.56 -0.06 6.86
N PRO A 172 -7.44 0.03 7.61
CA PRO A 172 -6.39 -0.98 7.57
C PRO A 172 -6.89 -2.34 8.08
N ASP A 173 -7.91 -2.35 8.95
CA ASP A 173 -8.55 -3.57 9.44
C ASP A 173 -9.37 -4.29 8.36
N LEU A 174 -9.57 -3.65 7.20
CA LEU A 174 -10.27 -4.18 6.04
C LEU A 174 -9.37 -4.30 4.81
N TYR A 175 -8.04 -4.20 4.97
CA TYR A 175 -7.12 -4.45 3.86
C TYR A 175 -7.20 -5.90 3.41
N HIS A 176 -7.38 -6.08 2.11
CA HIS A 176 -7.65 -7.38 1.53
C HIS A 176 -7.15 -7.45 0.09
N PHE A 177 -7.16 -8.68 -0.43
CA PHE A 177 -6.88 -8.98 -1.83
C PHE A 177 -8.10 -9.66 -2.44
N SER A 178 -8.65 -9.10 -3.51
CA SER A 178 -9.79 -9.72 -4.20
C SER A 178 -9.36 -11.04 -4.83
N MET A 179 -9.97 -12.14 -4.39
CA MET A 179 -9.71 -13.46 -4.95
C MET A 179 -10.74 -13.79 -6.02
N HIS A 180 -12.03 -13.87 -5.67
CA HIS A 180 -13.06 -14.32 -6.60
C HIS A 180 -14.42 -13.73 -6.23
N HIS A 181 -15.25 -13.40 -7.20
CA HIS A 181 -16.61 -12.92 -6.96
C HIS A 181 -17.62 -14.01 -7.30
N ALA A 182 -18.36 -14.48 -6.29
CA ALA A 182 -19.54 -15.32 -6.48
C ALA A 182 -20.71 -14.51 -7.05
N SER A 183 -20.72 -13.19 -6.85
CA SER A 183 -21.56 -12.23 -7.57
C SER A 183 -20.89 -10.86 -7.61
N HIS A 184 -21.26 -10.00 -8.57
CA HIS A 184 -20.81 -8.60 -8.59
C HIS A 184 -21.90 -7.68 -9.13
N HIS A 185 -21.84 -6.39 -8.82
CA HIS A 185 -22.91 -5.43 -9.13
C HIS A 185 -23.24 -5.31 -10.64
N GLN A 186 -22.29 -5.58 -11.55
CA GLN A 186 -22.57 -5.60 -13.00
C GLN A 186 -23.29 -6.86 -13.50
N ASN A 187 -23.25 -7.95 -12.73
CA ASN A 187 -23.91 -9.22 -13.02
C ASN A 187 -24.41 -9.81 -11.68
N PRO A 188 -25.51 -9.26 -11.14
CA PRO A 188 -26.03 -9.67 -9.86
C PRO A 188 -26.51 -11.13 -9.93
N VAL A 189 -26.08 -11.94 -8.96
CA VAL A 189 -26.51 -13.34 -8.84
C VAL A 189 -27.23 -13.47 -7.49
N PRO A 190 -28.57 -13.48 -7.45
CA PRO A 190 -29.30 -13.76 -6.21
C PRO A 190 -28.94 -15.13 -5.65
N ALA A 191 -28.95 -15.25 -4.33
CA ALA A 191 -28.75 -16.51 -3.64
C ALA A 191 -29.64 -16.60 -2.39
N THR A 192 -30.19 -17.77 -2.17
CA THR A 192 -30.88 -18.17 -0.93
C THR A 192 -29.88 -18.38 0.20
N LEU A 193 -30.36 -18.48 1.44
CA LEU A 193 -29.49 -18.76 2.58
C LEU A 193 -28.77 -20.11 2.46
N GLU A 194 -29.43 -21.11 1.88
CA GLU A 194 -28.83 -22.43 1.63
C GLU A 194 -27.71 -22.37 0.60
N GLU A 195 -27.91 -21.65 -0.49
CA GLU A 195 -26.88 -21.41 -1.51
C GLU A 195 -25.70 -20.64 -0.92
N ILE A 196 -25.95 -19.60 -0.12
CA ILE A 196 -24.90 -18.83 0.58
C ILE A 196 -24.10 -19.72 1.53
N ASN A 197 -24.77 -20.59 2.29
CA ASN A 197 -24.09 -21.53 3.20
C ASN A 197 -23.26 -22.56 2.42
N SER A 198 -23.76 -23.01 1.26
CA SER A 198 -23.05 -23.92 0.37
C SER A 198 -21.81 -23.26 -0.26
N GLU A 199 -21.95 -22.01 -0.75
CA GLU A 199 -20.82 -21.21 -1.23
C GLU A 199 -19.77 -21.03 -0.13
N ALA A 200 -20.18 -20.69 1.09
CA ALA A 200 -19.27 -20.54 2.23
C ALA A 200 -18.55 -21.86 2.60
N ALA A 201 -19.25 -23.00 2.57
CA ALA A 201 -18.66 -24.31 2.81
C ALA A 201 -17.64 -24.69 1.72
N ALA A 202 -17.91 -24.34 0.47
CA ALA A 202 -16.99 -24.55 -0.64
C ALA A 202 -15.71 -23.70 -0.48
N VAL A 203 -15.85 -22.42 -0.10
CA VAL A 203 -14.70 -21.54 0.19
C VAL A 203 -13.87 -22.07 1.36
N ARG A 204 -14.51 -22.60 2.40
CA ARG A 204 -13.82 -23.24 3.52
C ARG A 204 -12.93 -24.40 3.04
N GLN A 205 -13.44 -25.26 2.17
CA GLN A 205 -12.66 -26.38 1.62
C GLN A 205 -11.45 -25.90 0.81
N VAL A 206 -11.57 -24.79 0.09
CA VAL A 206 -10.43 -24.19 -0.62
C VAL A 206 -9.39 -23.64 0.37
N ALA A 207 -9.83 -22.99 1.45
CA ALA A 207 -8.94 -22.51 2.51
C ALA A 207 -8.17 -23.66 3.17
N GLU A 208 -8.85 -24.78 3.46
CA GLU A 208 -8.28 -25.98 4.07
C GLU A 208 -7.25 -26.70 3.17
N LYS A 209 -7.22 -26.42 1.86
CA LYS A 209 -6.22 -26.93 0.90
C LYS A 209 -5.10 -25.93 0.60
N SER A 210 -5.26 -24.68 1.02
CA SER A 210 -4.35 -23.59 0.68
C SER A 210 -3.40 -23.31 1.84
N LEU A 211 -2.13 -23.09 1.54
CA LEU A 211 -1.09 -22.76 2.52
C LEU A 211 -1.07 -21.26 2.82
N ILE A 212 -0.73 -20.91 4.05
CA ILE A 212 -0.41 -19.54 4.47
C ILE A 212 0.58 -18.92 3.47
N LEU A 213 0.28 -17.70 3.02
CA LEU A 213 1.13 -16.98 2.08
C LEU A 213 2.08 -16.08 2.86
N GLU A 214 3.37 -16.16 2.55
CA GLU A 214 4.33 -15.11 2.88
C GLU A 214 4.45 -14.20 1.66
N ILE A 215 4.24 -12.91 1.88
CA ILE A 215 4.10 -11.93 0.81
C ILE A 215 4.96 -10.71 1.08
N GLU A 216 5.36 -10.06 0.00
CA GLU A 216 6.26 -8.92 0.04
C GLU A 216 5.70 -7.81 -0.84
N LEU A 217 5.66 -6.58 -0.32
CA LEU A 217 5.22 -5.43 -1.08
C LEU A 217 6.32 -5.09 -2.09
N GLU A 218 6.00 -5.31 -3.37
CA GLU A 218 6.90 -5.07 -4.50
C GLU A 218 6.93 -3.58 -4.86
N ARG A 219 5.75 -2.98 -4.99
CA ARG A 219 5.64 -1.54 -5.26
C ARG A 219 4.27 -0.99 -4.91
N VAL A 220 4.22 0.32 -4.73
CA VAL A 220 2.98 1.09 -4.70
C VAL A 220 2.77 1.76 -6.05
N VAL A 221 1.55 1.70 -6.58
CA VAL A 221 1.14 2.32 -7.83
C VAL A 221 -0.07 3.23 -7.57
N LEU A 222 -0.10 4.40 -8.22
CA LEU A 222 -1.29 5.22 -8.31
C LEU A 222 -1.95 5.00 -9.67
N THR A 223 -3.19 4.52 -9.66
CA THR A 223 -3.94 4.29 -10.90
C THR A 223 -4.46 5.61 -11.50
N PRO A 224 -4.77 5.66 -12.81
CA PRO A 224 -5.46 6.79 -13.43
C PRO A 224 -6.81 7.14 -12.78
N SER A 225 -7.44 6.18 -12.09
CA SER A 225 -8.68 6.36 -11.33
C SER A 225 -8.49 6.86 -9.89
N GLY A 226 -7.24 7.22 -9.54
CA GLY A 226 -6.89 7.82 -8.26
C GLY A 226 -6.76 6.82 -7.12
N VAL A 227 -6.72 5.52 -7.39
CA VAL A 227 -6.54 4.50 -6.34
C VAL A 227 -5.05 4.27 -6.13
N LEU A 228 -4.60 4.41 -4.90
CA LEU A 228 -3.27 4.02 -4.47
C LEU A 228 -3.32 2.54 -4.07
N VAL A 229 -2.64 1.70 -4.85
CA VAL A 229 -2.61 0.25 -4.65
C VAL A 229 -1.21 -0.22 -4.28
N GLY A 230 -1.12 -1.14 -3.34
CA GLY A 230 0.08 -1.96 -3.11
C GLY A 230 0.04 -3.19 -4.00
N CYS A 231 1.08 -3.40 -4.78
CA CYS A 231 1.32 -4.55 -5.63
C CYS A 231 2.25 -5.52 -4.90
N TRP A 232 1.84 -6.77 -4.77
CA TRP A 232 2.52 -7.74 -3.90
C TRP A 232 3.07 -8.93 -4.68
N GLN A 233 4.18 -9.46 -4.17
CA GLN A 233 4.79 -10.72 -4.58
C GLN A 233 4.57 -11.79 -3.51
N VAL A 234 4.64 -13.06 -3.91
CA VAL A 234 4.50 -14.20 -3.02
C VAL A 234 5.86 -14.88 -2.92
N SER A 235 6.41 -14.94 -1.70
CA SER A 235 7.69 -15.59 -1.43
C SER A 235 7.51 -17.05 -1.02
N LYS A 236 6.40 -17.39 -0.35
CA LYS A 236 6.06 -18.75 0.09
C LYS A 236 4.54 -18.92 0.17
N GLY A 237 4.05 -20.17 0.06
CA GLY A 237 2.64 -20.53 0.22
C GLY A 237 1.93 -20.83 -1.10
N THR A 238 0.60 -20.91 -1.07
CA THR A 238 -0.21 -21.16 -2.27
C THR A 238 -0.37 -19.89 -3.08
N ASP A 239 0.01 -19.92 -4.36
CA ASP A 239 -0.12 -18.75 -5.23
C ASP A 239 -1.59 -18.31 -5.40
N PRO A 240 -1.90 -17.00 -5.37
CA PRO A 240 -3.25 -16.47 -5.58
C PRO A 240 -3.93 -16.96 -6.88
N ALA A 241 -3.18 -17.21 -7.94
CA ALA A 241 -3.74 -17.75 -9.18
C ALA A 241 -4.31 -19.16 -8.99
N VAL A 242 -3.64 -20.00 -8.18
CA VAL A 242 -4.12 -21.35 -7.83
C VAL A 242 -5.38 -21.26 -6.96
N ILE A 243 -5.37 -20.39 -5.94
CA ILE A 243 -6.56 -20.18 -5.09
C ILE A 243 -7.76 -19.74 -5.93
N ARG A 244 -7.55 -18.84 -6.90
CA ARG A 244 -8.60 -18.38 -7.82
C ARG A 244 -9.16 -19.47 -8.71
N GLU A 245 -8.31 -20.37 -9.19
CA GLU A 245 -8.73 -21.51 -10.00
C GLU A 245 -9.57 -22.49 -9.18
N GLU A 246 -9.12 -22.84 -7.98
CA GLU A 246 -9.87 -23.67 -7.04
C GLU A 246 -11.23 -23.03 -6.69
N LEU A 247 -11.27 -21.72 -6.43
CA LEU A 247 -12.53 -20.99 -6.17
C LEU A 247 -13.47 -20.99 -7.37
N ARG A 248 -12.95 -20.84 -8.59
CA ARG A 248 -13.76 -20.90 -9.82
C ARG A 248 -14.44 -22.26 -9.96
N ASN A 249 -13.70 -23.33 -9.70
CA ASN A 249 -14.23 -24.70 -9.76
C ASN A 249 -15.26 -24.97 -8.64
N ALA A 250 -15.01 -24.40 -7.45
CA ALA A 250 -15.86 -24.57 -6.28
C ALA A 250 -17.15 -23.74 -6.32
N LEU A 251 -17.21 -22.66 -7.11
CA LEU A 251 -18.31 -21.70 -7.16
C LEU A 251 -18.90 -21.60 -8.59
N PRO A 252 -19.61 -22.63 -9.08
CA PRO A 252 -20.01 -22.73 -10.49
C PRO A 252 -21.06 -21.70 -10.94
N ARG A 253 -21.75 -21.04 -10.00
CA ARG A 253 -22.74 -19.99 -10.29
C ARG A 253 -22.13 -18.58 -10.34
N SER A 254 -20.83 -18.46 -10.11
CA SER A 254 -20.13 -17.19 -10.21
C SER A 254 -20.21 -16.60 -11.63
N PRO A 255 -20.16 -15.25 -11.77
CA PRO A 255 -20.02 -14.62 -13.07
C PRO A 255 -18.79 -15.14 -13.83
N ALA A 256 -19.01 -15.57 -15.08
CA ALA A 256 -17.95 -16.10 -15.94
C ALA A 256 -16.81 -15.09 -16.16
N LYS A 257 -17.14 -13.80 -16.28
CA LYS A 257 -16.18 -12.71 -16.39
C LYS A 257 -15.89 -12.13 -15.02
N GLN A 258 -14.68 -12.33 -14.53
CA GLN A 258 -14.19 -11.69 -13.31
C GLN A 258 -13.63 -10.29 -13.59
N LEU A 259 -13.64 -9.41 -12.59
CA LEU A 259 -13.25 -8.00 -12.70
C LEU A 259 -11.75 -7.74 -12.43
N TYR A 260 -10.91 -8.77 -12.53
CA TYR A 260 -9.48 -8.71 -12.24
C TYR A 260 -8.68 -9.57 -13.23
N ASN A 261 -7.40 -9.25 -13.40
CA ASN A 261 -6.47 -10.12 -14.12
C ASN A 261 -6.14 -11.35 -13.23
N PRO A 262 -6.17 -12.59 -13.75
CA PRO A 262 -6.01 -13.80 -12.95
C PRO A 262 -4.77 -13.88 -12.06
N VAL A 263 -3.67 -13.24 -12.45
CA VAL A 263 -2.43 -13.27 -11.66
C VAL A 263 -2.28 -12.09 -10.71
N ILE A 264 -3.04 -10.99 -10.88
CA ILE A 264 -2.83 -9.75 -10.10
C ILE A 264 -2.96 -9.99 -8.58
N PHE A 265 -2.09 -9.41 -7.77
CA PHE A 265 -2.19 -9.53 -6.32
C PHE A 265 -1.95 -8.17 -5.67
N TYR A 266 -3.04 -7.46 -5.37
CA TYR A 266 -2.98 -6.08 -4.91
C TYR A 266 -3.95 -5.80 -3.76
N THR A 267 -3.61 -4.78 -2.98
CA THR A 267 -4.44 -4.19 -1.93
C THR A 267 -4.65 -2.72 -2.23
N SER A 268 -5.87 -2.21 -2.09
CA SER A 268 -6.14 -0.77 -2.13
C SER A 268 -5.84 -0.15 -0.76
N PHE A 269 -5.04 0.91 -0.74
CA PHE A 269 -4.64 1.60 0.49
C PHE A 269 -5.38 2.92 0.69
N ALA A 270 -5.47 3.69 -0.38
CA ALA A 270 -6.07 5.02 -0.34
C ALA A 270 -6.65 5.38 -1.70
N ARG A 271 -7.46 6.43 -1.72
CA ARG A 271 -7.94 7.07 -2.93
C ARG A 271 -7.66 8.57 -2.86
N ILE A 272 -7.07 9.09 -3.92
CA ILE A 272 -6.88 10.51 -4.15
C ILE A 272 -8.13 11.05 -4.82
N LEU A 273 -8.73 12.06 -4.21
CA LEU A 273 -10.02 12.65 -4.62
C LEU A 273 -9.88 14.06 -5.20
N SER A 274 -8.72 14.69 -5.01
CA SER A 274 -8.47 16.05 -5.50
C SER A 274 -7.01 16.23 -5.92
N ALA A 275 -6.73 17.34 -6.59
CA ALA A 275 -5.36 17.72 -6.90
C ALA A 275 -4.56 18.01 -5.61
N PRO A 276 -3.22 17.86 -5.63
CA PRO A 276 -2.35 18.29 -4.53
C PRO A 276 -2.49 19.80 -4.26
N LEU A 277 -2.29 20.23 -3.01
CA LEU A 277 -2.32 21.64 -2.57
C LEU A 277 -1.34 22.53 -3.36
N THR A 278 -0.19 21.97 -3.73
CA THR A 278 0.84 22.67 -4.51
C THR A 278 0.44 22.84 -5.97
N ALA A 279 -0.53 22.07 -6.46
CA ALA A 279 -1.17 22.31 -7.76
C ALA A 279 -2.20 23.45 -7.61
N ARG A 280 -1.72 24.70 -7.50
CA ARG A 280 -2.59 25.88 -7.58
C ARG A 280 -3.18 25.99 -9.00
N LYS A 281 -4.19 26.85 -9.17
CA LYS A 281 -5.03 27.02 -10.40
C LYS A 281 -4.26 27.22 -11.72
N ASP A 282 -2.95 27.43 -11.66
CA ASP A 282 -2.09 27.78 -12.81
C ASP A 282 -1.13 26.65 -13.21
N TYR A 283 -1.19 25.48 -12.56
CA TYR A 283 -0.33 24.33 -12.89
C TYR A 283 -0.84 23.59 -14.12
N SER A 284 0.08 23.24 -15.03
CA SER A 284 -0.22 22.33 -16.13
C SER A 284 -0.54 20.92 -15.61
N ALA A 285 -1.30 20.15 -16.39
CA ALA A 285 -1.57 18.74 -16.08
C ALA A 285 -0.28 17.93 -15.87
N ASP A 286 0.78 18.24 -16.64
CA ASP A 286 2.10 17.62 -16.50
C ASP A 286 2.73 17.90 -15.14
N ALA A 287 2.63 19.14 -14.64
CA ALA A 287 3.18 19.48 -13.34
C ALA A 287 2.44 18.75 -12.19
N VAL A 288 1.12 18.56 -12.33
CA VAL A 288 0.35 17.73 -11.38
C VAL A 288 0.80 16.28 -11.44
N LEU A 289 0.97 15.73 -12.64
CA LEU A 289 1.43 14.36 -12.86
C LEU A 289 2.82 14.13 -12.23
N GLU A 290 3.76 15.05 -12.42
CA GLU A 290 5.11 14.95 -11.83
C GLU A 290 5.09 15.01 -10.29
N ILE A 291 4.20 15.82 -9.70
CA ILE A 291 4.01 15.81 -8.24
C ILE A 291 3.50 14.43 -7.79
N LEU A 292 2.48 13.88 -8.45
CA LEU A 292 1.93 12.56 -8.11
C LEU A 292 2.99 11.45 -8.24
N LYS A 293 3.79 11.46 -9.30
CA LYS A 293 4.90 10.53 -9.51
C LYS A 293 5.97 10.67 -8.42
N GLY A 294 6.30 11.91 -8.04
CA GLY A 294 7.19 12.19 -6.93
C GLY A 294 6.70 11.58 -5.61
N LEU A 295 5.41 11.69 -5.32
CA LEU A 295 4.80 11.10 -4.12
C LEU A 295 4.81 9.57 -4.16
N VAL A 296 4.46 8.96 -5.31
CA VAL A 296 4.53 7.50 -5.48
C VAL A 296 5.97 6.99 -5.35
N SER A 297 6.94 7.72 -5.89
CA SER A 297 8.37 7.41 -5.73
C SER A 297 8.80 7.47 -4.27
N GLN A 298 8.37 8.50 -3.53
CA GLN A 298 8.63 8.58 -2.09
C GLN A 298 7.99 7.43 -1.32
N LEU A 299 6.73 7.07 -1.61
CA LEU A 299 6.08 5.91 -1.00
C LEU A 299 6.88 4.63 -1.23
N ASN A 300 7.27 4.37 -2.47
CA ASN A 300 8.10 3.23 -2.84
C ASN A 300 9.46 3.22 -2.11
N GLN A 301 10.08 4.39 -1.92
CA GLN A 301 11.35 4.50 -1.18
C GLN A 301 11.23 4.32 0.33
N ASN A 302 10.02 4.43 0.90
CA ASN A 302 9.78 4.36 2.34
C ASN A 302 8.98 3.12 2.77
N LEU A 303 8.37 2.39 1.82
CA LEU A 303 7.63 1.16 2.07
C LEU A 303 8.43 -0.06 1.60
N CYS A 304 8.67 -0.98 2.53
CA CYS A 304 9.15 -2.33 2.23
C CYS A 304 8.57 -3.27 3.28
N SER A 305 7.31 -3.64 3.07
CA SER A 305 6.52 -4.44 4.02
C SER A 305 6.52 -5.90 3.61
N LYS A 306 6.66 -6.78 4.60
CA LYS A 306 6.40 -8.21 4.47
C LYS A 306 5.21 -8.55 5.36
N ALA A 307 4.41 -9.50 4.92
CA ALA A 307 3.24 -9.93 5.68
C ALA A 307 3.00 -11.43 5.49
N ALA A 308 2.30 -12.02 6.46
CA ALA A 308 1.70 -13.33 6.31
C ALA A 308 0.20 -13.16 6.07
N VAL A 309 -0.34 -13.87 5.09
CA VAL A 309 -1.79 -13.94 4.86
C VAL A 309 -2.26 -15.30 5.33
N LYS A 310 -3.11 -15.30 6.36
CA LYS A 310 -3.52 -16.51 7.08
C LYS A 310 -4.99 -16.84 6.90
N GLU A 311 -5.79 -15.90 6.37
CA GLU A 311 -7.23 -16.07 6.31
C GLU A 311 -7.79 -15.82 4.90
N LEU A 312 -8.70 -16.69 4.50
CA LEU A 312 -9.58 -16.54 3.35
C LEU A 312 -10.99 -16.21 3.86
N TRP A 313 -11.53 -15.08 3.42
CA TRP A 313 -12.83 -14.60 3.86
C TRP A 313 -13.84 -14.76 2.75
N TYR A 314 -15.02 -15.27 3.11
CA TYR A 314 -16.22 -15.18 2.29
C TYR A 314 -17.08 -14.04 2.83
N VAL A 315 -17.35 -13.05 1.99
CA VAL A 315 -17.95 -11.76 2.37
C VAL A 315 -19.21 -11.52 1.57
N GLU A 316 -20.31 -11.25 2.28
CA GLU A 316 -21.51 -10.64 1.72
C GLU A 316 -21.43 -9.13 1.97
N GLU A 317 -21.24 -8.34 0.92
CA GLU A 317 -21.32 -6.89 0.95
C GLU A 317 -22.77 -6.44 0.77
N LEU A 318 -23.37 -5.91 1.84
CA LEU A 318 -24.74 -5.43 1.87
C LEU A 318 -24.87 -4.00 1.32
N ASP A 319 -23.74 -3.28 1.27
CA ASP A 319 -23.59 -2.01 0.59
C ASP A 319 -22.57 -2.16 -0.55
N LEU A 320 -22.72 -1.39 -1.64
CA LEU A 320 -21.77 -1.41 -2.74
C LEU A 320 -20.37 -1.02 -2.26
N LEU A 321 -19.37 -1.87 -2.55
CA LEU A 321 -17.97 -1.68 -2.17
C LEU A 321 -17.77 -1.61 -0.65
N ALA A 322 -18.54 -2.38 0.11
CA ALA A 322 -18.57 -2.30 1.56
C ALA A 322 -17.19 -2.51 2.21
N LEU A 323 -16.36 -3.44 1.73
CA LEU A 323 -15.00 -3.62 2.26
C LEU A 323 -14.09 -2.41 2.02
N ALA A 324 -14.24 -1.73 0.88
CA ALA A 324 -13.41 -0.57 0.52
C ALA A 324 -13.88 0.74 1.17
N LEU A 325 -15.17 0.83 1.49
CA LEU A 325 -15.84 2.05 1.96
C LEU A 325 -16.39 1.94 3.39
N LYS A 326 -16.02 0.88 4.13
CA LYS A 326 -16.51 0.63 5.50
C LYS A 326 -18.04 0.58 5.57
N GLY A 327 -18.65 -0.07 4.58
CA GLY A 327 -20.09 -0.35 4.52
C GLY A 327 -20.47 -1.59 5.32
N ARG A 328 -21.75 -1.96 5.28
CA ARG A 328 -22.26 -3.14 5.99
C ARG A 328 -21.84 -4.43 5.28
N THR A 329 -21.32 -5.37 6.05
CA THR A 329 -20.89 -6.69 5.56
C THR A 329 -21.35 -7.81 6.49
N ARG A 330 -21.36 -9.04 5.96
CA ARG A 330 -21.34 -10.28 6.75
C ARG A 330 -20.12 -11.08 6.32
N ILE A 331 -19.26 -11.44 7.27
CA ILE A 331 -17.97 -12.05 6.99
C ILE A 331 -17.91 -13.43 7.64
N ARG A 332 -17.60 -14.45 6.85
CA ARG A 332 -17.20 -15.78 7.32
C ARG A 332 -15.69 -15.93 7.07
N ARG A 333 -14.93 -16.23 8.11
CA ARG A 333 -13.45 -16.29 8.06
C ARG A 333 -12.99 -17.74 8.13
N PHE A 334 -12.06 -18.11 7.27
CA PHE A 334 -11.48 -19.46 7.22
C PHE A 334 -9.96 -19.38 7.26
N GLN A 335 -9.33 -20.21 8.09
CA GLN A 335 -7.88 -20.27 8.22
C GLN A 335 -7.26 -21.06 7.08
N LEU A 336 -6.14 -20.56 6.57
CA LEU A 336 -5.25 -21.28 5.68
C LEU A 336 -4.38 -22.26 6.49
N GLN A 337 -3.84 -23.27 5.82
CA GLN A 337 -2.99 -24.28 6.45
C GLN A 337 -1.56 -23.79 6.65
N SER A 338 -0.97 -24.14 7.79
CA SER A 338 0.47 -24.04 7.95
C SER A 338 1.19 -25.03 7.03
N ASP A 339 2.40 -24.70 6.60
CA ASP A 339 3.24 -25.62 5.84
C ASP A 339 3.55 -26.86 6.70
N PRO A 340 3.16 -28.09 6.29
CA PRO A 340 3.39 -29.30 7.07
C PRO A 340 4.88 -29.66 7.22
N LYS A 341 5.78 -28.98 6.49
CA LYS A 341 7.25 -29.17 6.57
C LYS A 341 7.99 -28.06 7.31
N GLY A 342 7.32 -27.36 8.22
CA GLY A 342 7.86 -26.26 9.03
C GLY A 342 9.32 -26.43 9.47
#